data_AF-A0AAU3BUA0-F1
#
_entry.id   AF-A0AAU3BUA0-F1
#
_cell.length_a   1.000
_cell.length_b   1.000
_cell.length_c   1.000
_cell.angle_alpha   90.00
_cell.angle_beta   90.00
_cell.angle_gamma   90.00
#
_symmetry.space_group_name_H-M   'P 1'
#
loop_
_entity.id
_entity.type
_entity.pdbx_description
1 polymer ?
#
loop_
_entity_poly.entity_id
_entity_poly.type
_entity_poly.pdbx_seq_one_letter_code
_entity_poly.pdbx_strand_id
1 'polypeptide(L)'
;MSGPMALEPGGAEGDTLSLRLAAHRRPALSAPGHGADQDAVDRLAAELADGIGPAVHPYEVAALLESEGLTAEVIQERYGYPNLFSLASALYERVPRTFPEPARPADPWRPDHVRCGLRGALFALPGLAYLLAGRLWHAGRDLDVLVLAGLVSWAWGQALGHRAYLRMTTGRREAGRTLLKGAPLGALAATASGTLVAGSGTAIGVAAAQSVYLAAAGVLLVLGGERLLLAALSPLIAGAAALPWWEPGTVLRVGLPLLSVLGAVAAAGWALRAAFAADPVPDGARPSLLRSLPYGLFGLSAGVLVLLEGRQHPYAVIVLTVSMGPAEWLLYRYRGMSVAALRATATPAAFLLRSAGILGLCLLVYVLPLLPAALLTGAEPAPLLLLAATLWTALLLQAFGVAWAPAAVCLTAAGGAAATTVLHPPPSAVALSLFCGTAALCLAACAVRLLGRPAPHA
;
A
#
# COMPACT_ATOMS: atom_id res chain seq x y z
N MET A 1 2.34 0.95 -32.93
CA MET A 1 1.51 0.75 -34.13
C MET A 1 2.22 1.42 -35.28
N SER A 2 3.04 0.66 -36.01
CA SER A 2 3.69 1.08 -37.24
C SER A 2 3.53 -0.07 -38.22
N GLY A 3 2.79 0.16 -39.30
CA GLY A 3 2.61 -0.81 -40.37
C GLY A 3 3.90 -1.00 -41.17
N PRO A 4 4.05 -2.13 -41.89
CA PRO A 4 5.26 -2.40 -42.64
C PRO A 4 5.35 -1.50 -43.88
N MET A 5 6.53 -0.91 -44.05
CA MET A 5 6.96 -0.19 -45.24
C MET A 5 7.38 -1.23 -46.28
N ALA A 6 6.70 -1.25 -47.42
CA ALA A 6 7.01 -2.16 -48.53
C ALA A 6 8.29 -1.70 -49.23
N LEU A 7 9.30 -2.58 -49.27
CA LEU A 7 10.50 -2.42 -50.08
C LEU A 7 10.47 -3.48 -51.18
N GLU A 8 9.64 -3.27 -52.20
CA GLU A 8 9.87 -3.69 -53.59
C GLU A 8 8.85 -3.01 -54.53
N PRO A 9 9.23 -2.63 -55.76
CA PRO A 9 8.33 -1.94 -56.69
C PRO A 9 7.60 -2.95 -57.59
N GLY A 10 6.28 -3.06 -57.39
CA GLY A 10 5.36 -3.54 -58.42
C GLY A 10 4.43 -4.68 -58.01
N GLY A 11 3.12 -4.40 -58.00
CA GLY A 11 2.11 -5.43 -58.26
C GLY A 11 0.94 -5.53 -57.27
N ALA A 12 -0.12 -4.77 -57.57
CA ALA A 12 -1.54 -5.04 -57.32
C ALA A 12 -2.06 -5.23 -55.88
N GLU A 13 -2.78 -4.19 -55.44
CA GLU A 13 -3.93 -4.29 -54.54
C GLU A 13 -4.90 -5.40 -54.99
N GLY A 14 -5.36 -6.19 -54.01
CA GLY A 14 -6.57 -6.99 -54.10
C GLY A 14 -6.35 -8.49 -54.13
N ASP A 15 -6.18 -9.11 -52.94
CA ASP A 15 -6.80 -10.41 -52.66
C ASP A 15 -6.75 -10.83 -51.18
N THR A 16 -7.46 -10.09 -50.31
CA THR A 16 -7.78 -10.55 -48.94
C THR A 16 -9.10 -11.32 -48.84
N LEU A 17 -9.69 -11.76 -49.97
CA LEU A 17 -10.99 -12.43 -49.99
C LEU A 17 -11.13 -13.53 -51.09
N SER A 18 -10.08 -14.32 -51.33
CA SER A 18 -10.17 -15.59 -52.09
C SER A 18 -9.92 -16.81 -51.21
N LEU A 19 -10.52 -16.79 -50.01
CA LEU A 19 -10.73 -17.98 -49.19
C LEU A 19 -11.93 -18.75 -49.75
N ARG A 20 -11.67 -20.01 -50.16
CA ARG A 20 -12.59 -21.03 -50.70
C ARG A 20 -12.90 -20.90 -52.18
N LEU A 21 -12.14 -21.65 -52.99
CA LEU A 21 -12.68 -22.78 -53.77
C LEU A 21 -11.55 -23.56 -54.44
N ALA A 22 -11.61 -24.89 -54.25
CA ALA A 22 -11.03 -25.94 -55.07
C ALA A 22 -9.53 -25.90 -55.44
N ALA A 23 -8.74 -26.73 -54.76
CA ALA A 23 -7.63 -27.43 -55.40
C ALA A 23 -7.76 -28.93 -55.14
N HIS A 24 -8.07 -29.67 -56.20
CA HIS A 24 -8.02 -31.11 -56.27
C HIS A 24 -6.68 -31.63 -55.71
N ARG A 25 -6.78 -32.53 -54.72
CA ARG A 25 -5.69 -33.41 -54.31
C ARG A 25 -5.27 -34.26 -55.52
N ARG A 26 -4.21 -33.85 -56.20
CA ARG A 26 -3.42 -34.78 -57.01
C ARG A 26 -2.53 -35.57 -56.06
N PRO A 27 -2.58 -36.91 -56.01
CA PRO A 27 -1.55 -37.67 -55.34
C PRO A 27 -0.24 -37.45 -56.10
N ALA A 28 0.69 -36.73 -55.47
CA ALA A 28 2.04 -36.61 -55.99
C ALA A 28 2.67 -38.01 -55.96
N LEU A 29 3.04 -38.51 -57.13
CA LEU A 29 3.90 -39.67 -57.28
C LEU A 29 5.18 -39.41 -56.48
N SER A 30 5.40 -40.22 -55.45
CA SER A 30 6.57 -40.12 -54.58
C SER A 30 7.85 -40.37 -55.38
N ALA A 31 8.64 -39.31 -55.55
CA ALA A 31 10.02 -39.43 -55.98
C ALA A 31 10.87 -40.01 -54.83
N PRO A 32 11.78 -40.96 -55.09
CA PRO A 32 12.50 -41.73 -54.06
C PRO A 32 13.54 -40.94 -53.22
N GLY A 33 13.56 -39.61 -53.29
CA GLY A 33 14.40 -38.73 -52.46
C GLY A 33 13.66 -37.92 -51.39
N HIS A 34 12.32 -37.78 -51.47
CA HIS A 34 11.54 -36.90 -50.60
C HIS A 34 11.40 -37.40 -49.15
N GLY A 35 11.65 -38.68 -48.88
CA GLY A 35 11.51 -39.26 -47.54
C GLY A 35 12.63 -38.84 -46.58
N ALA A 36 13.89 -38.79 -47.06
CA ALA A 36 15.03 -38.41 -46.23
C ALA A 36 14.99 -36.94 -45.80
N ASP A 37 14.52 -36.06 -46.69
CA ASP A 37 14.32 -34.63 -46.39
C ASP A 37 13.18 -34.42 -45.39
N GLN A 38 12.08 -35.19 -45.50
CA GLN A 38 10.98 -35.14 -44.52
C GLN A 38 11.40 -35.64 -43.14
N ASP A 39 12.18 -36.72 -43.05
CA ASP A 39 12.74 -37.21 -41.78
C ASP A 39 13.74 -36.22 -41.16
N ALA A 40 14.47 -35.46 -41.99
CA ALA A 40 15.36 -34.40 -41.52
C ALA A 40 14.55 -33.21 -40.97
N VAL A 41 13.48 -32.82 -41.65
CA VAL A 41 12.57 -31.75 -41.22
C VAL A 41 11.80 -32.16 -39.96
N ASP A 42 11.37 -33.41 -39.84
CA ASP A 42 10.72 -33.93 -38.62
C ASP A 42 11.65 -33.92 -37.41
N ARG A 43 12.92 -34.30 -37.62
CA ARG A 43 13.93 -34.20 -36.56
C ARG A 43 14.18 -32.77 -36.14
N LEU A 44 14.33 -31.85 -37.10
CA LEU A 44 14.50 -30.42 -36.81
C LEU A 44 13.27 -29.84 -36.09
N ALA A 45 12.07 -30.23 -36.51
CA ALA A 45 10.82 -29.85 -35.87
C ALA A 45 10.73 -30.36 -34.43
N ALA A 46 11.21 -31.58 -34.16
CA ALA A 46 11.26 -32.15 -32.82
C ALA A 46 12.34 -31.50 -31.94
N GLU A 47 13.53 -31.25 -32.49
CA GLU A 47 14.66 -30.62 -31.78
C GLU A 47 14.34 -29.18 -31.37
N LEU A 48 13.69 -28.42 -32.24
CA LEU A 48 13.36 -27.01 -32.02
C LEU A 48 11.91 -26.79 -31.59
N ALA A 49 11.18 -27.85 -31.23
CA ALA A 49 9.75 -27.78 -30.90
C ALA A 49 9.45 -26.73 -29.81
N ASP A 50 10.28 -26.65 -28.78
CA ASP A 50 10.10 -25.72 -27.65
C ASP A 50 10.28 -24.25 -28.06
N GLY A 51 11.16 -23.97 -29.03
CA GLY A 51 11.37 -22.61 -29.56
C GLY A 51 10.35 -22.23 -30.66
N ILE A 52 9.93 -23.22 -31.45
CA ILE A 52 9.00 -23.02 -32.57
C ILE A 52 7.55 -22.98 -32.10
N GLY A 53 7.17 -23.81 -31.14
CA GLY A 53 5.80 -23.94 -30.64
C GLY A 53 5.15 -22.63 -30.16
N PRO A 54 5.87 -21.74 -29.44
CA PRO A 54 5.40 -20.42 -29.03
C PRO A 54 5.34 -19.35 -30.14
N ALA A 55 5.97 -19.59 -31.29
CA ALA A 55 6.02 -18.60 -32.35
C ALA A 55 4.62 -18.24 -32.84
N VAL A 56 4.35 -16.93 -32.96
CA VAL A 56 3.06 -16.39 -33.46
C VAL A 56 3.08 -16.13 -34.97
N HIS A 57 4.26 -16.17 -35.59
CA HIS A 57 4.44 -15.99 -37.03
C HIS A 57 5.63 -16.82 -37.56
N PRO A 58 5.59 -17.33 -38.81
CA PRO A 58 6.73 -18.00 -39.45
C PRO A 58 8.04 -17.21 -39.44
N TYR A 59 7.99 -15.88 -39.36
CA TYR A 59 9.20 -15.04 -39.30
C TYR A 59 9.93 -15.11 -37.95
N GLU A 60 9.23 -15.41 -36.85
CA GLU A 60 9.90 -15.68 -35.57
C GLU A 60 10.63 -17.02 -35.63
N VAL A 61 10.06 -18.00 -36.33
CA VAL A 61 10.74 -19.27 -36.63
C VAL A 61 11.94 -19.04 -37.53
N ALA A 62 11.85 -18.17 -38.55
CA ALA A 62 12.98 -17.82 -39.39
C ALA A 62 14.12 -17.18 -38.58
N ALA A 63 13.80 -16.25 -37.67
CA ALA A 63 14.79 -15.64 -36.78
C ALA A 63 15.44 -16.65 -35.83
N LEU A 64 14.66 -17.63 -35.32
CA LEU A 64 15.20 -18.73 -34.53
C LEU A 64 16.18 -19.58 -35.36
N LEU A 65 15.78 -20.01 -36.55
CA LEU A 65 16.63 -20.79 -37.47
C LEU A 65 17.91 -20.04 -37.87
N GLU A 66 17.82 -18.73 -38.07
CA GLU A 66 18.97 -17.86 -38.33
C GLU A 66 19.91 -17.79 -37.11
N SER A 67 19.35 -17.71 -35.89
CA SER A 67 20.14 -17.72 -34.64
C SER A 67 20.84 -19.05 -34.37
N GLU A 68 20.27 -20.16 -34.85
CA GLU A 68 20.88 -21.50 -34.87
C GLU A 68 21.96 -21.64 -35.96
N GLY A 69 22.17 -20.60 -36.79
CA GLY A 69 23.22 -20.56 -37.80
C GLY A 69 22.91 -21.32 -39.09
N LEU A 70 21.63 -21.56 -39.40
CA LEU A 70 21.23 -22.25 -40.64
C LEU A 70 21.36 -21.33 -41.85
N THR A 71 22.35 -21.61 -42.72
CA THR A 71 22.53 -20.87 -43.99
C THR A 71 21.65 -21.42 -45.10
N ALA A 72 21.47 -20.66 -46.18
CA ALA A 72 20.66 -21.07 -47.32
C ALA A 72 21.17 -22.37 -47.98
N GLU A 73 22.48 -22.56 -48.05
CA GLU A 73 23.11 -23.76 -48.61
C GLU A 73 22.77 -25.00 -47.78
N VAL A 74 22.91 -24.92 -46.45
CA VAL A 74 22.57 -26.02 -45.53
C VAL A 74 21.09 -26.34 -45.62
N ILE A 75 20.24 -25.33 -45.77
CA ILE A 75 18.78 -25.51 -45.86
C ILE A 75 18.38 -26.26 -47.13
N GLN A 76 18.99 -25.89 -48.25
CA GLN A 76 18.73 -26.52 -49.54
C GLN A 76 19.28 -27.94 -49.58
N GLU A 77 20.49 -28.18 -49.08
CA GLU A 77 21.15 -29.50 -49.12
C GLU A 77 20.57 -30.51 -48.13
N ARG A 78 20.18 -30.07 -46.93
CA ARG A 78 19.78 -30.98 -45.84
C ARG A 78 18.28 -31.13 -45.64
N TYR A 79 17.50 -30.11 -46.03
CA TYR A 79 16.04 -30.08 -45.79
C TYR A 79 15.22 -29.92 -47.08
N GLY A 80 15.87 -29.69 -48.23
CA GLY A 80 15.19 -29.62 -49.53
C GLY A 80 14.32 -28.36 -49.74
N TYR A 81 14.45 -27.34 -48.89
CA TYR A 81 13.70 -26.08 -49.00
C TYR A 81 14.54 -25.00 -49.71
N PRO A 82 13.92 -24.11 -50.51
CA PRO A 82 14.65 -23.13 -51.32
C PRO A 82 15.24 -21.97 -50.50
N ASN A 83 14.70 -21.69 -49.31
CA ASN A 83 15.16 -20.62 -48.44
C ASN A 83 14.68 -20.81 -46.99
N LEU A 84 15.28 -20.04 -46.08
CA LEU A 84 14.98 -19.98 -44.65
C LEU A 84 13.49 -19.78 -44.35
N PHE A 85 12.82 -18.86 -45.04
CA PHE A 85 11.42 -18.53 -44.82
C PHE A 85 10.47 -19.68 -45.22
N SER A 86 10.83 -20.43 -46.25
CA SER A 86 10.06 -21.59 -46.72
C SER A 86 10.16 -22.74 -45.72
N LEU A 87 11.37 -23.02 -45.21
CA LEU A 87 11.57 -23.99 -44.14
C LEU A 87 10.87 -23.54 -42.85
N ALA A 88 10.96 -22.27 -42.50
CA ALA A 88 10.30 -21.71 -41.31
C ALA A 88 8.78 -21.83 -41.38
N SER A 89 8.17 -21.58 -42.54
CA SER A 89 6.74 -21.79 -42.77
C SER A 89 6.35 -23.26 -42.61
N ALA A 90 7.14 -24.18 -43.19
CA ALA A 90 6.88 -25.60 -43.07
C ALA A 90 6.98 -26.10 -41.61
N LEU A 91 8.00 -25.66 -40.87
CA LEU A 91 8.16 -25.99 -39.46
C LEU A 91 7.06 -25.36 -38.59
N TYR A 92 6.63 -24.14 -38.92
CA TYR A 92 5.53 -23.45 -38.25
C TYR A 92 4.21 -24.22 -38.37
N GLU A 93 3.92 -24.79 -39.55
CA GLU A 93 2.71 -25.61 -39.76
C GLU A 93 2.81 -26.99 -39.09
N ARG A 94 4.02 -27.55 -38.97
CA ARG A 94 4.25 -28.93 -38.54
C ARG A 94 4.37 -29.09 -37.02
N VAL A 95 4.91 -28.09 -36.33
CA VAL A 95 5.03 -28.08 -34.86
C VAL A 95 3.72 -27.63 -34.22
N PRO A 96 3.11 -28.40 -33.29
CA PRO A 96 1.93 -27.98 -32.55
C PRO A 96 2.17 -26.66 -31.81
N ARG A 97 1.20 -25.74 -31.89
CA ARG A 97 1.31 -24.45 -31.20
C ARG A 97 1.21 -24.64 -29.69
N THR A 98 2.18 -24.11 -28.96
CA THR A 98 2.22 -24.11 -27.50
C THR A 98 2.32 -22.66 -27.03
N PHE A 99 1.39 -22.21 -26.18
CA PHE A 99 1.42 -20.85 -25.65
C PHE A 99 1.84 -20.89 -24.18
N PRO A 100 3.16 -21.01 -23.87
CA PRO A 100 3.63 -21.07 -22.49
C PRO A 100 3.23 -19.79 -21.75
N GLU A 101 2.71 -19.94 -20.53
CA GLU A 101 2.36 -18.80 -19.69
C GLU A 101 3.66 -18.04 -19.34
N PRO A 102 3.75 -16.71 -19.56
CA PRO A 102 4.93 -15.94 -19.20
C PRO A 102 5.27 -16.11 -17.72
N ALA A 103 6.57 -16.09 -17.40
CA ALA A 103 7.02 -16.16 -16.02
C ALA A 103 6.34 -15.08 -15.17
N ARG A 104 5.79 -15.48 -14.02
CA ARG A 104 5.05 -14.55 -13.15
C ARG A 104 6.01 -13.49 -12.63
N PRO A 105 5.81 -12.20 -12.94
CA PRO A 105 6.66 -11.16 -12.41
C PRO A 105 6.46 -11.06 -10.89
N ALA A 106 7.54 -10.72 -10.19
CA ALA A 106 7.53 -10.56 -8.74
C ALA A 106 6.40 -9.62 -8.28
N ASP A 107 5.81 -9.92 -7.12
CA ASP A 107 4.77 -9.07 -6.54
C ASP A 107 5.39 -7.75 -6.05
N PRO A 108 5.06 -6.60 -6.67
CA PRO A 108 5.59 -5.30 -6.25
C PRO A 108 5.04 -4.87 -4.88
N TRP A 109 3.98 -5.53 -4.39
CA TRP A 109 3.32 -5.22 -3.12
C TRP A 109 3.67 -6.22 -2.01
N ARG A 110 4.72 -7.02 -2.19
CA ARG A 110 5.17 -7.97 -1.16
C ARG A 110 5.43 -7.22 0.16
N PRO A 111 4.73 -7.57 1.25
CA PRO A 111 4.88 -6.84 2.51
C PRO A 111 6.24 -7.14 3.15
N ASP A 112 6.86 -6.09 3.69
CA ASP A 112 7.96 -6.24 4.64
C ASP A 112 7.39 -6.50 6.03
N HIS A 113 7.40 -7.79 6.43
CA HIS A 113 6.82 -8.26 7.69
C HIS A 113 7.45 -7.57 8.91
N VAL A 114 8.77 -7.37 8.90
CA VAL A 114 9.51 -6.78 10.01
C VAL A 114 9.15 -5.31 10.13
N ARG A 115 9.10 -4.61 9.01
CA ARG A 115 8.73 -3.19 9.00
C ARG A 115 7.29 -2.94 9.45
N CYS A 116 6.33 -3.74 9.00
CA CYS A 116 4.93 -3.62 9.42
C CYS A 116 4.79 -3.89 10.93
N GLY A 117 5.41 -4.96 11.44
CA GLY A 117 5.42 -5.26 12.87
C GLY A 117 6.07 -4.16 13.71
N LEU A 118 7.23 -3.66 13.26
CA LEU A 118 7.94 -2.57 13.92
C LEU A 118 7.11 -1.28 13.95
N ARG A 119 6.40 -0.93 12.88
CA ARG A 119 5.53 0.26 12.85
C ARG A 119 4.40 0.14 13.88
N GLY A 120 3.73 -1.00 13.98
CA GLY A 120 2.72 -1.25 15.02
C GLY A 120 3.27 -1.01 16.43
N ALA A 121 4.47 -1.53 16.72
CA ALA A 121 5.14 -1.27 18.00
C ALA A 121 5.47 0.21 18.21
N LEU A 122 6.04 0.88 17.20
CA LEU A 122 6.45 2.28 17.26
C LEU A 122 5.28 3.25 17.47
N PHE A 123 4.06 2.89 17.04
CA PHE A 123 2.86 3.68 17.34
C PHE A 123 2.43 3.56 18.81
N ALA A 124 2.62 2.39 19.44
CA ALA A 124 2.20 2.14 20.82
C ALA A 124 3.24 2.56 21.88
N LEU A 125 4.53 2.36 21.59
CA LEU A 125 5.67 2.64 22.49
C LEU A 125 5.68 4.04 23.12
N PRO A 126 5.39 5.15 22.43
CA PRO A 126 5.33 6.46 23.08
C PRO A 126 4.29 6.55 24.20
N GLY A 127 3.28 5.66 24.22
CA GLY A 127 2.34 5.55 25.33
C GLY A 127 3.00 5.21 26.68
N LEU A 128 4.19 4.59 26.68
CA LEU A 128 4.97 4.32 27.89
C LEU A 128 5.39 5.61 28.62
N ALA A 129 5.42 6.76 27.94
CA ALA A 129 5.67 8.06 28.57
C ALA A 129 4.62 8.39 29.62
N TYR A 130 3.36 7.98 29.43
CA TYR A 130 2.31 8.18 30.42
C TYR A 130 2.51 7.35 31.68
N LEU A 131 3.15 6.17 31.60
CA LEU A 131 3.49 5.37 32.79
C LEU A 131 4.55 6.07 33.66
N LEU A 132 5.55 6.70 33.01
CA LEU A 132 6.64 7.39 33.70
C LEU A 132 6.22 8.76 34.22
N ALA A 133 5.57 9.57 33.37
CA ALA A 133 5.17 10.93 33.69
C ALA A 133 3.83 11.01 34.45
N GLY A 134 3.03 9.94 34.46
CA GLY A 134 1.71 9.80 35.09
C GLY A 134 1.52 10.48 36.44
N ARG A 135 2.51 10.37 37.34
CA ARG A 135 2.46 10.90 38.72
C ARG A 135 2.82 12.38 38.85
N LEU A 136 3.22 13.04 37.75
CA LEU A 136 3.81 14.38 37.77
C LEU A 136 2.85 15.50 37.33
N TRP A 137 1.59 15.17 37.01
CA TRP A 137 0.62 16.08 36.42
C TRP A 137 -0.78 15.80 36.99
N HIS A 138 -1.64 16.81 37.01
CA HIS A 138 -2.95 16.71 37.63
C HIS A 138 -3.94 16.07 36.65
N ALA A 139 -4.46 14.89 37.01
CA ALA A 139 -5.46 14.19 36.21
C ALA A 139 -6.76 15.01 36.16
N GLY A 140 -7.02 15.62 35.01
CA GLY A 140 -8.13 16.53 34.80
C GLY A 140 -7.91 17.36 33.54
N ARG A 141 -8.04 18.68 33.64
CA ARG A 141 -7.96 19.64 32.52
C ARG A 141 -6.66 19.54 31.69
N ASP A 142 -5.57 19.05 32.29
CA ASP A 142 -4.30 18.83 31.59
C ASP A 142 -4.40 17.69 30.54
N LEU A 143 -5.30 16.71 30.71
CA LEU A 143 -5.56 15.66 29.73
C LEU A 143 -6.24 16.20 28.46
N ASP A 144 -7.21 17.10 28.62
CA ASP A 144 -7.93 17.69 27.49
C ASP A 144 -6.98 18.51 26.59
N VAL A 145 -5.96 19.15 27.19
CA VAL A 145 -4.87 19.82 26.46
C VAL A 145 -4.11 18.83 25.57
N LEU A 146 -3.70 17.68 26.12
CA LEU A 146 -2.95 16.66 25.37
C LEU A 146 -3.80 15.98 24.30
N VAL A 147 -5.08 15.76 24.58
CA VAL A 147 -6.04 15.22 23.63
C VAL A 147 -6.21 16.17 22.45
N LEU A 148 -6.46 17.46 22.70
CA LEU A 148 -6.64 18.44 21.64
C LEU A 148 -5.37 18.63 20.80
N ALA A 149 -4.20 18.71 21.44
CA ALA A 149 -2.92 18.75 20.74
C ALA A 149 -2.67 17.46 19.93
N GLY A 150 -3.03 16.30 20.49
CA GLY A 150 -2.93 15.00 19.83
C GLY A 150 -3.80 14.89 18.59
N LEU A 151 -5.07 15.31 18.67
CA LEU A 151 -6.01 15.33 17.54
C LEU A 151 -5.51 16.21 16.40
N VAL A 152 -5.03 17.43 16.71
CA VAL A 152 -4.44 18.33 15.70
C VAL A 152 -3.16 17.73 15.12
N SER A 153 -2.32 17.09 15.93
CA SER A 153 -1.11 16.42 15.47
C SER A 153 -1.43 15.25 14.52
N TRP A 154 -2.47 14.46 14.82
CA TRP A 154 -2.93 13.36 13.96
C TRP A 154 -3.48 13.87 12.63
N ALA A 155 -4.36 14.86 12.66
CA ALA A 155 -4.93 15.48 11.46
C ALA A 155 -3.81 16.06 10.57
N TRP A 156 -2.90 16.83 11.16
CA TRP A 156 -1.77 17.40 10.44
C TRP A 156 -0.82 16.32 9.91
N GLY A 157 -0.49 15.32 10.73
CA GLY A 157 0.41 14.23 10.39
C GLY A 157 -0.08 13.41 9.19
N GLN A 158 -1.38 13.12 9.12
CA GLN A 158 -1.97 12.41 7.97
C GLN A 158 -1.90 13.23 6.68
N ALA A 159 -2.28 14.51 6.74
CA ALA A 159 -2.18 15.41 5.58
C ALA A 159 -0.73 15.60 5.11
N LEU A 160 0.19 15.82 6.04
CA LEU A 160 1.61 16.00 5.76
C LEU A 160 2.24 14.71 5.22
N GLY A 161 1.91 13.55 5.79
CA GLY A 161 2.39 12.25 5.35
C GLY A 161 2.00 11.96 3.91
N HIS A 162 0.71 12.11 3.58
CA HIS A 162 0.23 11.99 2.20
C HIS A 162 0.99 12.93 1.25
N ARG A 163 1.11 14.22 1.62
CA ARG A 163 1.82 15.21 0.80
C ARG A 163 3.29 14.85 0.60
N ALA A 164 3.95 14.35 1.63
CA ALA A 164 5.36 13.97 1.58
C ALA A 164 5.58 12.73 0.70
N TYR A 165 4.68 11.74 0.75
CA TYR A 165 4.72 10.58 -0.17
C TYR A 165 4.47 11.00 -1.62
N LEU A 166 3.53 11.92 -1.90
CA LEU A 166 3.37 12.49 -3.24
C LEU A 166 4.63 13.23 -3.71
N ARG A 167 5.37 13.86 -2.80
CA ARG A 167 6.63 14.53 -3.12
C ARG A 167 7.79 13.55 -3.27
N MET A 168 7.68 12.37 -2.67
CA MET A 168 8.66 11.29 -2.81
C MET A 168 8.72 10.76 -4.25
N THR A 169 7.61 10.78 -4.98
CA THR A 169 7.59 10.38 -6.40
C THR A 169 8.36 11.36 -7.29
N THR A 170 8.46 12.64 -6.87
CA THR A 170 9.32 13.62 -7.53
C THR A 170 10.78 13.48 -7.12
N GLY A 171 11.05 13.21 -5.83
CA GLY A 171 12.39 12.95 -5.34
C GLY A 171 12.51 13.05 -3.82
N ARG A 172 13.51 12.34 -3.26
CA ARG A 172 13.72 12.25 -1.81
C ARG A 172 13.97 13.62 -1.16
N ARG A 173 14.74 14.49 -1.82
CA ARG A 173 15.00 15.87 -1.37
C ARG A 173 13.74 16.72 -1.32
N GLU A 174 12.84 16.55 -2.29
CA GLU A 174 11.59 17.31 -2.38
C GLU A 174 10.56 16.90 -1.32
N ALA A 175 10.55 15.62 -0.94
CA ALA A 175 9.85 15.14 0.25
C ALA A 175 10.48 15.71 1.53
N GLY A 176 11.82 15.68 1.65
CA GLY A 176 12.56 16.28 2.76
C GLY A 176 12.24 17.76 2.99
N ARG A 177 12.16 18.56 1.91
CA ARG A 177 11.73 19.98 1.97
C ARG A 177 10.32 20.17 2.50
N THR A 178 9.41 19.27 2.14
CA THR A 178 8.01 19.30 2.57
C THR A 178 7.90 18.97 4.06
N LEU A 179 8.64 17.95 4.50
CA LEU A 179 8.72 17.54 5.90
C LEU A 179 9.40 18.59 6.78
N LEU A 180 10.51 19.18 6.34
CA LEU A 180 11.25 20.21 7.10
C LEU A 180 10.38 21.42 7.43
N LYS A 181 9.48 21.82 6.53
CA LYS A 181 8.55 22.94 6.76
C LYS A 181 7.27 22.50 7.47
N GLY A 182 6.70 21.38 7.04
CA GLY A 182 5.41 20.92 7.52
C GLY A 182 5.45 20.40 8.96
N ALA A 183 6.50 19.66 9.34
CA ALA A 183 6.61 19.07 10.67
C ALA A 183 6.63 20.13 11.80
N PRO A 184 7.48 21.18 11.78
CA PRO A 184 7.48 22.19 12.82
C PRO A 184 6.19 23.02 12.84
N LEU A 185 5.62 23.34 11.66
CA LEU A 185 4.33 24.04 11.59
C LEU A 185 3.19 23.25 12.24
N GLY A 186 3.17 21.93 12.01
CA GLY A 186 2.20 21.04 12.65
C GLY A 186 2.38 20.98 14.16
N ALA A 187 3.63 20.87 14.63
CA ALA A 187 3.91 20.87 16.06
C ALA A 187 3.48 22.18 16.73
N LEU A 188 3.73 23.33 16.08
CA LEU A 188 3.29 24.64 16.56
C LEU A 188 1.78 24.76 16.60
N ALA A 189 1.08 24.37 15.53
CA ALA A 189 -0.38 24.41 15.46
C ALA A 189 -1.04 23.53 16.52
N ALA A 190 -0.50 22.32 16.74
CA ALA A 190 -0.97 21.40 17.77
C ALA A 190 -0.68 21.89 19.19
N THR A 191 0.48 22.50 19.41
CA THR A 191 0.79 23.13 20.71
C THR A 191 -0.14 24.30 20.98
N ALA A 192 -0.35 25.16 19.98
CA ALA A 192 -1.23 26.33 20.06
C ALA A 192 -2.68 25.93 20.34
N SER A 193 -3.20 24.87 19.75
CA SER A 193 -4.57 24.40 20.05
C SER A 193 -4.71 24.00 21.53
N GLY A 194 -3.72 23.33 22.10
CA GLY A 194 -3.69 22.99 23.52
C GLY A 194 -3.74 24.23 24.44
N THR A 195 -3.10 25.34 24.05
CA THR A 195 -3.13 26.59 24.85
C THR A 195 -4.52 27.19 25.01
N LEU A 196 -5.45 26.91 24.09
CA LEU A 196 -6.82 27.44 24.13
C LEU A 196 -7.63 26.89 25.31
N VAL A 197 -7.27 25.70 25.80
CA VAL A 197 -7.99 24.99 26.87
C VAL A 197 -7.16 24.81 28.14
N ALA A 198 -5.85 25.08 28.06
CA ALA A 198 -4.90 24.90 29.15
C ALA A 198 -5.18 25.83 30.34
N GLY A 199 -5.17 25.26 31.54
CA GLY A 199 -5.18 26.01 32.80
C GLY A 199 -3.80 26.19 33.44
N SER A 200 -2.76 25.53 32.89
CA SER A 200 -1.41 25.47 33.46
C SER A 200 -0.32 25.55 32.38
N GLY A 201 0.80 26.21 32.69
CA GLY A 201 1.96 26.26 31.78
C GLY A 201 2.66 24.91 31.61
N THR A 202 2.56 24.02 32.62
CA THR A 202 3.10 22.67 32.60
C THR A 202 2.41 21.79 31.56
N ALA A 203 1.07 21.85 31.46
CA ALA A 203 0.33 21.10 30.45
C ALA A 203 0.70 21.55 29.03
N ILE A 204 0.90 22.86 28.81
CA ILE A 204 1.36 23.40 27.53
C ILE A 204 2.76 22.86 27.20
N GLY A 205 3.68 22.82 28.17
CA GLY A 205 5.02 22.26 27.99
C GLY A 205 5.01 20.77 27.60
N VAL A 206 4.17 19.96 28.24
CA VAL A 206 4.01 18.54 27.91
C VAL A 206 3.35 18.36 26.54
N ALA A 207 2.32 19.16 26.21
CA ALA A 207 1.70 19.16 24.90
C ALA A 207 2.69 19.53 23.79
N ALA A 208 3.54 20.53 24.04
CA ALA A 208 4.60 20.91 23.12
C ALA A 208 5.58 19.76 22.89
N ALA A 209 6.03 19.09 23.95
CA ALA A 209 6.92 17.93 23.85
C ALA A 209 6.27 16.77 23.06
N GLN A 210 5.00 16.47 23.33
CA GLN A 210 4.21 15.47 22.59
C GLN A 210 4.09 15.83 21.11
N SER A 211 3.74 17.08 20.79
CA SER A 211 3.60 17.55 19.41
C SER A 211 4.91 17.56 18.64
N VAL A 212 6.02 17.95 19.28
CA VAL A 212 7.37 17.86 18.69
C VAL A 212 7.77 16.41 18.43
N TYR A 213 7.51 15.52 19.39
CA TYR A 213 7.76 14.09 19.20
C TYR A 213 6.95 13.52 18.03
N LEU A 214 5.64 13.77 17.96
CA LEU A 214 4.79 13.27 16.89
C LEU A 214 5.23 13.80 15.52
N ALA A 215 5.64 15.06 15.45
CA ALA A 215 6.20 15.65 14.24
C ALA A 215 7.52 14.95 13.82
N ALA A 216 8.45 14.75 14.75
CA ALA A 216 9.73 14.07 14.48
C ALA A 216 9.54 12.60 14.09
N ALA A 217 8.68 11.87 14.80
CA ALA A 217 8.30 10.50 14.47
C ALA A 217 7.66 10.42 13.08
N GLY A 218 6.77 11.34 12.72
CA GLY A 218 6.18 11.44 11.38
C GLY A 218 7.24 11.60 10.28
N VAL A 219 8.24 12.46 10.48
CA VAL A 219 9.38 12.61 9.56
C VAL A 219 10.13 11.29 9.38
N LEU A 220 10.47 10.63 10.48
CA LEU A 220 11.20 9.36 10.46
C LEU A 220 10.40 8.27 9.74
N LEU A 221 9.12 8.11 10.06
CA LEU A 221 8.26 7.08 9.45
C LEU A 221 8.10 7.28 7.94
N VAL A 222 7.94 8.53 7.47
CA VAL A 222 7.88 8.82 6.02
C VAL A 222 9.21 8.52 5.32
N LEU A 223 10.34 8.81 5.96
CA LEU A 223 11.67 8.61 5.37
C LEU A 223 12.23 7.18 5.54
N GLY A 224 11.52 6.27 6.22
CA GLY A 224 11.96 4.89 6.48
C GLY A 224 12.99 4.77 7.62
N GLY A 225 12.86 5.63 8.64
CA GLY A 225 13.71 5.69 9.83
C GLY A 225 13.19 4.89 11.01
N GLU A 226 12.46 3.79 10.81
CA GLU A 226 11.80 3.02 11.89
C GLU A 226 12.81 2.56 12.96
N ARG A 227 14.00 2.09 12.55
CA ARG A 227 15.06 1.65 13.47
C ARG A 227 15.63 2.80 14.30
N LEU A 228 15.76 3.99 13.71
CA LEU A 228 16.22 5.18 14.42
C LEU A 228 15.20 5.64 15.45
N LEU A 229 13.91 5.58 15.10
CA LEU A 229 12.84 5.91 16.03
C LEU A 229 12.82 4.92 17.21
N LEU A 230 13.01 3.62 16.95
CA LEU A 230 13.13 2.62 18.00
C LEU A 230 14.33 2.92 18.93
N ALA A 231 15.48 3.25 18.36
CA ALA A 231 16.66 3.63 19.12
C ALA A 231 16.41 4.89 19.97
N ALA A 232 15.74 5.91 19.41
CA ALA A 232 15.36 7.11 20.12
C ALA A 232 14.38 6.84 21.28
N LEU A 233 13.51 5.84 21.16
CA LEU A 233 12.57 5.42 22.21
C LEU A 233 13.19 4.47 23.24
N SER A 234 14.41 3.98 23.04
CA SER A 234 15.05 3.03 23.97
C SER A 234 15.15 3.52 25.42
N PRO A 235 15.41 4.82 25.73
CA PRO A 235 15.43 5.28 27.12
C PRO A 235 14.05 5.17 27.78
N LEU A 236 12.99 5.47 27.02
CA LEU A 236 11.61 5.34 27.47
C LEU A 236 11.25 3.88 27.76
N ILE A 237 11.63 2.97 26.87
CA ILE A 237 11.40 1.52 27.02
C ILE A 237 12.12 1.01 28.26
N ALA A 238 13.40 1.34 28.43
CA ALA A 238 14.19 0.91 29.58
C ALA A 238 13.60 1.43 30.89
N GLY A 239 13.20 2.72 30.93
CA GLY A 239 12.56 3.31 32.09
C GLY A 239 11.25 2.63 32.47
N ALA A 240 10.37 2.41 31.49
CA ALA A 240 9.08 1.77 31.72
C ALA A 240 9.24 0.30 32.12
N ALA A 241 10.19 -0.42 31.53
CA ALA A 241 10.50 -1.79 31.89
C ALA A 241 11.03 -1.91 33.33
N ALA A 242 11.78 -0.93 33.84
CA ALA A 242 12.32 -0.98 35.20
C ALA A 242 11.27 -0.72 36.29
N LEU A 243 10.13 -0.11 35.97
CA LEU A 243 9.09 0.30 36.94
C LEU A 243 8.60 -0.81 37.90
N PRO A 244 8.45 -2.09 37.49
CA PRO A 244 8.01 -3.15 38.40
C PRO A 244 9.02 -3.47 39.51
N TRP A 245 10.30 -3.17 39.29
CA TRP A 245 11.40 -3.54 40.20
C TRP A 245 12.04 -2.33 40.88
N TRP A 246 11.86 -1.14 40.33
CA TRP A 246 12.49 0.07 40.83
C TRP A 246 11.65 1.31 40.55
N GLU A 247 11.53 2.17 41.56
CA GLU A 247 10.81 3.44 41.48
C GLU A 247 11.80 4.57 41.11
N PRO A 248 11.83 5.04 39.85
CA PRO A 248 12.70 6.13 39.45
C PRO A 248 12.24 7.45 40.08
N GLY A 249 13.19 8.23 40.59
CA GLY A 249 12.92 9.58 41.09
C GLY A 249 12.41 10.53 39.99
N THR A 250 11.85 11.68 40.40
CA THR A 250 11.22 12.67 39.51
C THR A 250 12.11 13.08 38.33
N VAL A 251 13.42 13.24 38.57
CA VAL A 251 14.40 13.60 37.54
C VAL A 251 14.42 12.59 36.39
N LEU A 252 14.42 11.29 36.69
CA LEU A 252 14.44 10.25 35.66
C LEU A 252 13.08 10.07 34.99
N ARG A 253 11.99 10.22 35.74
CA ARG A 253 10.62 10.17 35.20
C ARG A 253 10.35 11.24 34.14
N VAL A 254 10.97 12.42 34.27
CA VAL A 254 10.91 13.49 33.25
C VAL A 254 12.04 13.34 32.22
N GLY A 255 13.25 13.03 32.68
CA GLY A 255 14.45 12.97 31.87
C GLY A 255 14.40 11.91 30.78
N LEU A 256 13.84 10.73 31.04
CA LEU A 256 13.78 9.64 30.06
C LEU A 256 12.81 9.92 28.89
N PRO A 257 11.56 10.38 29.12
CA PRO A 257 10.72 10.88 28.03
C PRO A 257 11.37 12.03 27.27
N LEU A 258 11.93 13.04 27.97
CA LEU A 258 12.57 14.18 27.32
C LEU A 258 13.75 13.76 26.45
N LEU A 259 14.60 12.86 26.93
CA LEU A 259 15.72 12.30 26.17
C LEU A 259 15.21 11.59 24.91
N SER A 260 14.07 10.90 24.99
CA SER A 260 13.46 10.22 23.84
C SER A 260 12.91 11.23 22.81
N VAL A 261 12.31 12.34 23.25
CA VAL A 261 11.90 13.44 22.36
C VAL A 261 13.12 14.06 21.67
N LEU A 262 14.17 14.39 22.43
CA LEU A 262 15.40 14.96 21.88
C LEU A 262 16.09 14.00 20.90
N GLY A 263 16.13 12.71 21.24
CA GLY A 263 16.64 11.65 20.37
C GLY A 263 15.85 11.54 19.07
N ALA A 264 14.52 11.61 19.13
CA ALA A 264 13.67 11.57 17.94
C ALA A 264 13.89 12.80 17.05
N VAL A 265 14.03 14.00 17.63
CA VAL A 265 14.34 15.24 16.89
C VAL A 265 15.72 15.16 16.22
N ALA A 266 16.74 14.69 16.95
CA ALA A 266 18.09 14.50 16.40
C ALA A 266 18.10 13.49 15.25
N ALA A 267 17.42 12.36 15.43
CA ALA A 267 17.27 11.33 14.40
C ALA A 267 16.51 11.87 13.16
N ALA A 268 15.43 12.62 13.36
CA ALA A 268 14.69 13.26 12.26
C ALA A 268 15.57 14.27 11.51
N GLY A 269 16.37 15.07 12.23
CA GLY A 269 17.35 15.98 11.64
C GLY A 269 18.42 15.24 10.82
N TRP A 270 18.91 14.10 11.31
CA TRP A 270 19.84 13.25 10.56
C TRP A 270 19.20 12.66 9.29
N ALA A 271 17.97 12.15 9.39
CA ALA A 271 17.24 11.62 8.23
C ALA A 271 16.93 12.70 7.19
N LEU A 272 16.59 13.93 7.62
CA LEU A 272 16.40 15.07 6.73
C LEU A 272 17.70 15.46 6.04
N ARG A 273 18.83 15.52 6.76
CA ARG A 273 20.15 15.76 6.14
C ARG A 273 20.46 14.74 5.06
N ALA A 274 20.22 13.46 5.32
CA ALA A 274 20.38 12.41 4.30
C ALA A 274 19.42 12.59 3.11
N ALA A 275 18.18 13.05 3.33
CA ALA A 275 17.25 13.36 2.24
C ALA A 275 17.72 14.57 1.41
N PHE A 276 18.36 15.57 2.01
CA PHE A 276 18.91 16.73 1.33
C PHE A 276 20.21 16.44 0.56
N ALA A 277 20.91 15.35 0.88
CA ALA A 277 22.07 14.90 0.12
C ALA A 277 21.70 14.35 -1.27
N ALA A 278 20.44 13.98 -1.50
CA ALA A 278 19.96 13.59 -2.82
C ALA A 278 19.92 14.79 -3.78
N ASP A 279 20.06 14.51 -5.07
CA ASP A 279 20.02 15.56 -6.10
C ASP A 279 18.64 16.23 -6.18
N PRO A 280 18.59 17.56 -6.33
CA PRO A 280 17.34 18.26 -6.55
C PRO A 280 16.83 17.97 -7.96
N VAL A 281 15.52 17.79 -8.10
CA VAL A 281 14.87 17.67 -9.40
C VAL A 281 14.36 19.06 -9.83
N PRO A 282 14.85 19.64 -10.94
CA PRO A 282 14.34 20.90 -11.49
C PRO A 282 12.84 20.80 -11.78
N ASP A 283 12.10 21.89 -11.54
CA ASP A 283 10.66 22.00 -11.82
C ASP A 283 9.77 20.90 -11.23
N GLY A 284 10.22 20.28 -10.13
CA GLY A 284 9.48 19.25 -9.43
C GLY A 284 8.09 19.74 -9.00
N ALA A 285 7.05 19.16 -9.61
CA ALA A 285 5.66 19.54 -9.38
C ALA A 285 5.31 19.57 -7.89
N ARG A 286 4.59 20.61 -7.47
CA ARG A 286 4.07 20.73 -6.11
C ARG A 286 2.61 20.32 -6.12
N PRO A 287 2.22 19.25 -5.39
CA PRO A 287 0.81 18.89 -5.31
C PRO A 287 0.03 20.03 -4.65
N SER A 288 -1.22 20.22 -5.07
CA SER A 288 -2.13 21.17 -4.40
C SER A 288 -2.33 20.77 -2.94
N LEU A 289 -2.42 21.75 -2.03
CA LEU A 289 -2.69 21.52 -0.61
C LEU A 289 -4.06 20.84 -0.43
N LEU A 290 -5.04 21.18 -1.26
CA LEU A 290 -6.40 20.62 -1.21
C LEU A 290 -6.44 19.11 -1.44
N ARG A 291 -5.46 18.53 -2.14
CA ARG A 291 -5.36 17.07 -2.30
C ARG A 291 -5.04 16.34 -1.00
N SER A 292 -4.46 17.03 -0.01
CA SER A 292 -4.07 16.44 1.28
C SER A 292 -5.09 16.70 2.38
N LEU A 293 -6.02 17.64 2.16
CA LEU A 293 -7.11 17.97 3.09
C LEU A 293 -7.95 16.74 3.52
N PRO A 294 -8.46 15.88 2.62
CA PRO A 294 -9.25 14.73 3.03
C PRO A 294 -8.50 13.76 3.95
N TYR A 295 -7.19 13.61 3.78
CA TYR A 295 -6.36 12.77 4.65
C TYR A 295 -6.25 13.37 6.06
N GLY A 296 -6.16 14.69 6.17
CA GLY A 296 -6.19 15.36 7.47
C GLY A 296 -7.55 15.28 8.17
N LEU A 297 -8.65 15.44 7.42
CA LEU A 297 -10.02 15.26 7.95
C LEU A 297 -10.26 13.82 8.41
N PHE A 298 -9.75 12.85 7.66
CA PHE A 298 -9.74 11.46 8.08
C PHE A 298 -8.92 11.25 9.36
N GLY A 299 -7.70 11.79 9.44
CA GLY A 299 -6.88 11.72 10.64
C GLY A 299 -7.56 12.30 11.88
N LEU A 300 -8.25 13.44 11.72
CA LEU A 300 -9.05 14.06 12.77
C LEU A 300 -10.21 13.16 13.21
N SER A 301 -11.00 12.68 12.25
CA SER A 301 -12.17 11.82 12.55
C SER A 301 -11.77 10.48 13.17
N ALA A 302 -10.70 9.85 12.69
CA ALA A 302 -10.13 8.66 13.30
C ALA A 302 -9.69 8.92 14.75
N GLY A 303 -8.99 10.04 14.99
CA GLY A 303 -8.58 10.44 16.33
C GLY A 303 -9.77 10.66 17.27
N VAL A 304 -10.84 11.31 16.80
CA VAL A 304 -12.07 11.51 17.58
C VAL A 304 -12.76 10.18 17.92
N LEU A 305 -12.91 9.28 16.95
CA LEU A 305 -13.54 7.98 17.19
C LEU A 305 -12.73 7.12 18.19
N VAL A 306 -11.41 7.09 18.04
CA VAL A 306 -10.51 6.39 18.98
C VAL A 306 -10.54 7.04 20.36
N LEU A 307 -10.66 8.36 20.46
CA LEU A 307 -10.84 9.06 21.72
C LEU A 307 -12.16 8.66 22.41
N LEU A 308 -13.27 8.60 21.68
CA LEU A 308 -14.58 8.23 22.23
C LEU A 308 -14.58 6.80 22.78
N GLU A 309 -13.91 5.87 22.09
CA GLU A 309 -13.67 4.51 22.59
C GLU A 309 -12.76 4.54 23.82
N GLY A 310 -11.64 5.26 23.75
CA GLY A 310 -10.64 5.32 24.82
C GLY A 310 -11.12 5.97 26.12
N ARG A 311 -12.12 6.86 26.06
CA ARG A 311 -12.77 7.41 27.27
C ARG A 311 -13.53 6.35 28.06
N GLN A 312 -14.04 5.30 27.39
CA GLN A 312 -14.74 4.19 28.01
C GLN A 312 -13.78 3.04 28.34
N HIS A 313 -12.91 2.70 27.39
CA HIS A 313 -11.99 1.57 27.48
C HIS A 313 -10.56 1.99 27.07
N PRO A 314 -9.77 2.58 27.99
CA PRO A 314 -8.42 3.07 27.68
C PRO A 314 -7.48 2.00 27.11
N TYR A 315 -7.57 0.76 27.61
CA TYR A 315 -6.76 -0.36 27.13
C TYR A 315 -7.12 -0.80 25.70
N ALA A 316 -8.35 -0.55 25.24
CA ALA A 316 -8.76 -0.83 23.87
C ALA A 316 -8.00 0.03 22.85
N VAL A 317 -7.62 1.25 23.22
CA VAL A 317 -6.79 2.14 22.38
C VAL A 317 -5.40 1.54 22.17
N ILE A 318 -4.83 0.88 23.19
CA ILE A 318 -3.54 0.20 23.07
C ILE A 318 -3.66 -0.95 22.07
N VAL A 319 -4.73 -1.75 22.17
CA VAL A 319 -5.03 -2.83 21.22
C VAL A 319 -5.14 -2.30 19.79
N LEU A 320 -5.92 -1.23 19.56
CA LEU A 320 -6.06 -0.59 18.24
C LEU A 320 -4.73 -0.02 17.73
N THR A 321 -3.91 0.53 18.61
CA THR A 321 -2.64 1.13 18.21
C THR A 321 -1.65 0.04 17.78
N VAL A 322 -1.56 -1.06 18.52
CA VAL A 322 -0.72 -2.21 18.17
C VAL A 322 -1.23 -2.89 16.89
N SER A 323 -2.55 -2.97 16.69
CA SER A 323 -3.15 -3.56 15.49
C SER A 323 -2.84 -2.79 14.20
N MET A 324 -2.30 -1.56 14.29
CA MET A 324 -1.90 -0.81 13.10
C MET A 324 -0.79 -1.48 12.28
N GLY A 325 0.09 -2.26 12.91
CA GLY A 325 1.09 -3.04 12.18
C GLY A 325 0.48 -4.13 11.30
N PRO A 326 -0.34 -5.04 11.87
CA PRO A 326 -1.15 -5.98 11.10
C PRO A 326 -2.07 -5.31 10.06
N ALA A 327 -2.66 -4.16 10.38
CA ALA A 327 -3.48 -3.39 9.46
C ALA A 327 -2.71 -3.03 8.19
N GLU A 328 -1.51 -2.43 8.34
CA GLU A 328 -0.62 -2.08 7.24
C GLU A 328 -0.20 -3.31 6.43
N TRP A 329 0.15 -4.40 7.10
CA TRP A 329 0.48 -5.66 6.45
C TRP A 329 -0.66 -6.15 5.55
N LEU A 330 -1.91 -6.08 6.03
CA LEU A 330 -3.10 -6.47 5.28
C LEU A 330 -3.39 -5.53 4.09
N LEU A 331 -3.04 -4.24 4.17
CA LEU A 331 -3.17 -3.33 3.01
C LEU A 331 -2.27 -3.77 1.86
N TYR A 332 -1.01 -4.11 2.15
CA TYR A 332 -0.07 -4.64 1.16
C TYR A 332 -0.53 -5.99 0.61
N ARG A 333 -1.00 -6.89 1.48
CA ARG A 333 -1.53 -8.19 1.06
C ARG A 333 -2.77 -8.06 0.19
N TYR A 334 -3.70 -7.17 0.51
CA TYR A 334 -4.86 -6.88 -0.32
C TYR A 334 -4.42 -6.44 -1.72
N ARG A 335 -3.46 -5.49 -1.82
CA ARG A 335 -2.93 -5.05 -3.11
C ARG A 335 -2.32 -6.17 -3.93
N GLY A 336 -1.42 -6.96 -3.35
CA GLY A 336 -0.77 -8.08 -4.05
C GLY A 336 -1.80 -9.12 -4.52
N MET A 337 -2.75 -9.49 -3.65
CA MET A 337 -3.81 -10.43 -3.99
C MET A 337 -4.78 -9.89 -5.05
N SER A 338 -5.10 -8.59 -5.04
CA SER A 338 -5.93 -7.96 -6.06
C SER A 338 -5.23 -7.91 -7.42
N VAL A 339 -3.92 -7.66 -7.47
CA VAL A 339 -3.13 -7.77 -8.72
C VAL A 339 -3.12 -9.22 -9.21
N ALA A 340 -2.94 -10.19 -8.33
CA ALA A 340 -3.02 -11.61 -8.69
C ALA A 340 -4.42 -12.00 -9.19
N ALA A 341 -5.47 -11.48 -8.56
CA ALA A 341 -6.85 -11.67 -8.99
C ALA A 341 -7.08 -11.09 -10.38
N LEU A 342 -6.60 -9.87 -10.65
CA LEU A 342 -6.72 -9.22 -11.95
C LEU A 342 -6.10 -10.07 -13.06
N ARG A 343 -4.92 -10.67 -12.80
CA ARG A 343 -4.24 -11.57 -13.76
C ARG A 343 -4.98 -12.90 -13.96
N ALA A 344 -5.65 -13.40 -12.93
CA ALA A 344 -6.28 -14.71 -12.94
C ALA A 344 -7.75 -14.70 -13.40
N THR A 345 -8.34 -13.53 -13.69
CA THR A 345 -9.75 -13.40 -14.05
C THR A 345 -9.92 -12.88 -15.47
N ALA A 346 -10.76 -13.55 -16.26
CA ALA A 346 -11.06 -13.17 -17.65
C ALA A 346 -12.24 -12.21 -17.79
N THR A 347 -13.04 -12.01 -16.74
CA THR A 347 -14.24 -11.15 -16.79
C THR A 347 -14.27 -10.13 -15.64
N PRO A 348 -14.84 -8.93 -15.85
CA PRO A 348 -15.00 -7.93 -14.80
C PRO A 348 -15.82 -8.42 -13.60
N ALA A 349 -16.84 -9.25 -13.85
CA ALA A 349 -17.66 -9.83 -12.77
C ALA A 349 -16.86 -10.82 -11.91
N ALA A 350 -16.05 -11.68 -12.53
CA ALA A 350 -15.17 -12.60 -11.79
C ALA A 350 -14.13 -11.84 -10.98
N PHE A 351 -13.57 -10.76 -11.54
CA PHE A 351 -12.67 -9.87 -10.81
C PHE A 351 -13.35 -9.22 -9.59
N LEU A 352 -14.56 -8.68 -9.77
CA LEU A 352 -15.33 -8.08 -8.68
C LEU A 352 -15.59 -9.06 -7.54
N LEU A 353 -16.06 -10.28 -7.86
CA LEU A 353 -16.34 -11.31 -6.86
C LEU A 353 -15.07 -11.73 -6.12
N ARG A 354 -13.95 -11.90 -6.84
CA ARG A 354 -12.67 -12.28 -6.24
C ARG A 354 -12.09 -11.16 -5.38
N SER A 355 -12.15 -9.92 -5.85
CA SER A 355 -11.72 -8.73 -5.10
C SER A 355 -12.56 -8.52 -3.83
N ALA A 356 -13.88 -8.71 -3.92
CA ALA A 356 -14.78 -8.67 -2.77
C ALA A 356 -14.49 -9.80 -1.75
N GLY A 357 -14.22 -11.02 -2.24
CA GLY A 357 -13.81 -12.13 -1.38
C GLY A 357 -12.48 -11.86 -0.66
N ILE A 358 -11.50 -11.29 -1.37
CA ILE A 358 -10.22 -10.88 -0.78
C ILE A 358 -10.42 -9.77 0.25
N LEU A 359 -11.28 -8.78 -0.03
CA LEU A 359 -11.64 -7.72 0.92
C LEU A 359 -12.25 -8.30 2.20
N GLY A 360 -13.24 -9.18 2.06
CA GLY A 360 -13.89 -9.86 3.18
C GLY A 360 -12.91 -10.70 3.99
N LEU A 361 -12.01 -11.43 3.33
CA LEU A 361 -10.95 -12.20 3.99
C LEU A 361 -10.00 -11.29 4.79
N CYS A 362 -9.50 -10.20 4.19
CA CYS A 362 -8.62 -9.27 4.88
C CYS A 362 -9.31 -8.61 6.08
N LEU A 363 -10.59 -8.21 5.94
CA LEU A 363 -11.38 -7.66 7.04
C LEU A 363 -11.54 -8.67 8.17
N LEU A 364 -11.87 -9.92 7.85
CA LEU A 364 -12.05 -10.97 8.85
C LEU A 364 -10.73 -11.28 9.56
N VAL A 365 -9.63 -11.41 8.83
CA VAL A 365 -8.29 -11.61 9.40
C VAL A 365 -7.86 -10.43 10.27
N TYR A 366 -8.27 -9.20 9.93
CA TYR A 366 -7.96 -8.03 10.74
C TYR A 366 -8.76 -7.99 12.05
N VAL A 367 -10.08 -8.20 11.96
CA VAL A 367 -11.02 -7.95 13.05
C VAL A 367 -11.10 -9.13 14.02
N LEU A 368 -10.99 -10.36 13.55
CA LEU A 368 -11.16 -11.56 14.37
C LEU A 368 -10.16 -11.65 15.56
N PRO A 369 -8.87 -11.33 15.41
CA PRO A 369 -7.93 -11.28 16.54
C PRO A 369 -8.24 -10.19 17.58
N LEU A 370 -9.01 -9.16 17.20
CA LEU A 370 -9.39 -8.08 18.11
C LEU A 370 -10.51 -8.50 19.08
N LEU A 371 -11.27 -9.55 18.78
CA LEU A 371 -12.31 -10.08 19.67
C LEU A 371 -11.74 -10.58 21.00
N PRO A 372 -10.78 -11.54 21.04
CA PRO A 372 -10.17 -11.95 22.30
C PRO A 372 -9.42 -10.79 22.97
N ALA A 373 -8.84 -9.86 22.21
CA ALA A 373 -8.20 -8.68 22.78
C ALA A 373 -9.22 -7.75 23.48
N ALA A 374 -10.40 -7.54 22.90
CA ALA A 374 -11.49 -6.78 23.52
C ALA A 374 -11.85 -7.40 24.88
N LEU A 375 -12.09 -8.72 24.89
CA LEU A 375 -12.44 -9.47 26.10
C LEU A 375 -11.35 -9.38 27.17
N LEU A 376 -10.07 -9.50 26.79
CA LEU A 376 -8.93 -9.36 27.72
C LEU A 376 -8.80 -7.96 28.32
N THR A 377 -9.17 -6.93 27.56
CA THR A 377 -9.13 -5.53 28.03
C THR A 377 -10.40 -5.08 28.75
N GLY A 378 -11.43 -5.94 28.82
CA GLY A 378 -12.76 -5.59 29.36
C GLY A 378 -13.54 -4.62 28.48
N ALA A 379 -13.15 -4.44 27.22
CA ALA A 379 -13.83 -3.60 26.25
C ALA A 379 -15.02 -4.34 25.62
N GLU A 380 -16.08 -3.61 25.30
CA GLU A 380 -17.17 -4.18 24.52
C GLU A 380 -16.69 -4.56 23.11
N PRO A 381 -16.88 -5.81 22.64
CA PRO A 381 -16.37 -6.22 21.34
C PRO A 381 -16.97 -5.43 20.18
N ALA A 382 -18.29 -5.18 20.20
CA ALA A 382 -18.98 -4.55 19.07
C ALA A 382 -18.39 -3.18 18.67
N PRO A 383 -18.26 -2.18 19.56
CA PRO A 383 -17.71 -0.88 19.17
C PRO A 383 -16.26 -0.99 18.70
N LEU A 384 -15.43 -1.80 19.37
CA LEU A 384 -14.02 -1.98 19.00
C LEU A 384 -13.86 -2.59 17.59
N LEU A 385 -14.60 -3.66 17.30
CA LEU A 385 -14.53 -4.37 16.02
C LEU A 385 -15.07 -3.50 14.87
N LEU A 386 -16.17 -2.78 15.10
CA LEU A 386 -16.77 -1.89 14.10
C LEU A 386 -15.90 -0.66 13.84
N LEU A 387 -15.28 -0.10 14.88
CA LEU A 387 -14.31 0.98 14.76
C LEU A 387 -13.09 0.51 13.96
N ALA A 388 -12.52 -0.64 14.30
CA ALA A 388 -11.39 -1.22 13.58
C ALA A 388 -11.73 -1.45 12.10
N ALA A 389 -12.88 -2.06 11.79
CA ALA A 389 -13.35 -2.26 10.42
C ALA A 389 -13.51 -0.94 9.66
N THR A 390 -14.06 0.08 10.30
CA THR A 390 -14.21 1.44 9.74
C THR A 390 -12.86 2.04 9.37
N LEU A 391 -11.94 2.09 10.33
CA LEU A 391 -10.62 2.72 10.13
C LEU A 391 -9.81 1.99 9.07
N TRP A 392 -9.78 0.65 9.10
CA TRP A 392 -9.03 -0.13 8.14
C TRP A 392 -9.58 0.01 6.71
N THR A 393 -10.91 -0.03 6.54
CA THR A 393 -11.52 0.12 5.21
C THR A 393 -11.33 1.53 4.66
N ALA A 394 -11.38 2.55 5.51
CA ALA A 394 -11.10 3.92 5.12
C ALA A 394 -9.64 4.10 4.69
N LEU A 395 -8.68 3.57 5.46
CA LEU A 395 -7.25 3.56 5.10
C LEU A 395 -7.00 2.82 3.78
N LEU A 396 -7.70 1.70 3.56
CA LEU A 396 -7.63 0.96 2.31
C LEU A 396 -8.05 1.84 1.14
N LEU A 397 -9.23 2.43 1.19
CA LEU A 397 -9.72 3.33 0.13
C LEU A 397 -8.75 4.48 -0.13
N GLN A 398 -8.24 5.11 0.92
CA GLN A 398 -7.25 6.19 0.83
C GLN A 398 -5.93 5.74 0.20
N ALA A 399 -5.44 4.56 0.56
CA ALA A 399 -4.25 4.00 -0.06
C ALA A 399 -4.43 3.92 -1.59
N PHE A 400 -5.63 3.49 -2.04
CA PHE A 400 -6.00 3.39 -3.45
C PHE A 400 -6.42 4.72 -4.10
N GLY A 401 -6.13 5.87 -3.48
CA GLY A 401 -6.37 7.20 -4.06
C GLY A 401 -7.77 7.77 -3.80
N VAL A 402 -8.67 6.99 -3.21
CA VAL A 402 -10.03 7.44 -2.90
C VAL A 402 -10.01 8.25 -1.61
N ALA A 403 -9.85 9.57 -1.72
CA ALA A 403 -9.60 10.41 -0.55
C ALA A 403 -10.88 10.95 0.13
N TRP A 404 -11.82 11.51 -0.64
CA TRP A 404 -12.96 12.25 -0.07
C TRP A 404 -14.06 11.36 0.51
N ALA A 405 -14.41 10.26 -0.16
CA ALA A 405 -15.46 9.36 0.31
C ALA A 405 -15.17 8.81 1.73
N PRO A 406 -13.98 8.23 2.03
CA PRO A 406 -13.70 7.77 3.38
C PRO A 406 -13.59 8.92 4.39
N ALA A 407 -13.04 10.07 4.00
CA ALA A 407 -12.96 11.24 4.88
C ALA A 407 -14.35 11.74 5.29
N ALA A 408 -15.28 11.85 4.34
CA ALA A 408 -16.65 12.31 4.61
C ALA A 408 -17.40 11.32 5.52
N VAL A 409 -17.35 10.03 5.22
CA VAL A 409 -18.04 9.00 6.02
C VAL A 409 -17.49 8.93 7.44
N CYS A 410 -16.17 8.94 7.62
CA CYS A 410 -15.56 8.95 8.95
C CYS A 410 -15.86 10.25 9.71
N LEU A 411 -15.86 11.40 9.03
CA LEU A 411 -16.21 12.69 9.65
C LEU A 411 -17.67 12.72 10.12
N THR A 412 -18.60 12.20 9.32
CA THR A 412 -20.01 12.09 9.72
C THR A 412 -20.20 11.14 10.90
N ALA A 413 -19.48 10.02 10.93
CA ALA A 413 -19.52 9.07 12.03
C ALA A 413 -18.95 9.67 13.31
N ALA A 414 -17.79 10.33 13.22
CA ALA A 414 -17.16 11.02 14.34
C ALA A 414 -18.04 12.16 14.89
N GLY A 415 -18.62 12.98 14.01
CA GLY A 415 -19.52 14.07 14.39
C GLY A 415 -20.80 13.57 15.05
N GLY A 416 -21.42 12.52 14.50
CA GLY A 416 -22.62 11.90 15.08
C GLY A 416 -22.34 11.25 16.44
N ALA A 417 -21.26 10.49 16.56
CA ALA A 417 -20.85 9.86 17.82
C ALA A 417 -20.49 10.92 18.88
N ALA A 418 -19.76 11.97 18.51
CA ALA A 418 -19.43 13.05 19.44
C ALA A 418 -20.68 13.84 19.87
N ALA A 419 -21.56 14.20 18.94
CA ALA A 419 -22.80 14.93 19.25
C ALA A 419 -23.72 14.15 20.19
N THR A 420 -23.85 12.84 20.00
CA THR A 420 -24.63 11.99 20.91
C THR A 420 -24.02 11.96 22.32
N THR A 421 -22.69 11.87 22.46
CA THR A 421 -22.07 11.95 23.79
C THR A 421 -22.30 13.28 24.52
N VAL A 422 -22.45 14.39 23.79
CA VAL A 422 -22.72 15.72 24.37
C VAL A 422 -24.20 15.87 24.73
N LEU A 423 -25.11 15.37 23.89
CA LEU A 423 -26.55 15.57 24.01
C LEU A 423 -27.25 14.59 24.97
N HIS A 424 -26.50 13.67 25.61
CA HIS A 424 -27.00 12.68 26.59
C HIS A 424 -28.11 11.69 26.10
N PRO A 425 -28.05 11.04 24.92
CA PRO A 425 -28.84 9.83 24.63
C PRO A 425 -27.93 8.62 24.26
N PRO A 426 -28.53 7.43 24.00
CA PRO A 426 -28.21 6.06 24.53
C PRO A 426 -26.86 5.80 25.26
N PRO A 427 -26.59 4.56 25.75
CA PRO A 427 -25.25 4.21 26.21
C PRO A 427 -24.22 4.51 25.11
N SER A 428 -23.12 5.17 25.45
CA SER A 428 -22.10 5.65 24.51
C SER A 428 -21.56 4.55 23.59
N ALA A 429 -21.49 3.31 24.07
CA ALA A 429 -21.08 2.15 23.28
C ALA A 429 -22.08 1.80 22.15
N VAL A 430 -23.38 1.97 22.38
CA VAL A 430 -24.43 1.74 21.37
C VAL A 430 -24.34 2.79 20.27
N ALA A 431 -24.17 4.07 20.64
CA ALA A 431 -24.02 5.16 19.68
C ALA A 431 -22.77 4.93 18.81
N LEU A 432 -21.61 4.65 19.44
CA LEU A 432 -20.38 4.41 18.71
C LEU A 432 -20.47 3.19 17.79
N SER A 433 -21.11 2.10 18.24
CA SER A 433 -21.38 0.92 17.42
C SER A 433 -22.28 1.24 16.23
N LEU A 434 -23.34 2.04 16.41
CA LEU A 434 -24.24 2.44 15.33
C LEU A 434 -23.49 3.25 14.26
N PHE A 435 -22.75 4.28 14.67
CA PHE A 435 -22.03 5.16 13.74
C PHE A 435 -20.86 4.45 13.06
N CYS A 436 -20.09 3.63 13.79
CA CYS A 436 -19.01 2.85 13.19
C CYS A 436 -19.56 1.72 12.31
N GLY A 437 -20.66 1.06 12.71
CA GLY A 437 -21.27 0.00 11.90
C GLY A 437 -21.82 0.52 10.58
N THR A 438 -22.55 1.64 10.62
CA THR A 438 -23.04 2.31 9.40
C THR A 438 -21.89 2.81 8.53
N ALA A 439 -20.84 3.39 9.13
CA ALA A 439 -19.64 3.79 8.40
C ALA A 439 -18.93 2.60 7.74
N ALA A 440 -18.70 1.51 8.47
CA ALA A 440 -18.08 0.30 7.96
C ALA A 440 -18.85 -0.29 6.76
N LEU A 441 -20.19 -0.34 6.83
CA LEU A 441 -21.03 -0.80 5.71
C LEU A 441 -20.91 0.12 4.49
N CYS A 442 -21.00 1.44 4.67
CA CYS A 442 -20.85 2.42 3.60
C CYS A 442 -19.47 2.33 2.95
N LEU A 443 -18.41 2.21 3.75
CA LEU A 443 -17.03 2.09 3.28
C LEU A 443 -16.80 0.76 2.57
N ALA A 444 -17.34 -0.35 3.07
CA ALA A 444 -17.24 -1.66 2.42
C ALA A 444 -17.96 -1.66 1.06
N ALA A 445 -19.16 -1.09 0.98
CA ALA A 445 -19.86 -0.93 -0.29
C ALA A 445 -19.06 -0.05 -1.27
N CYS A 446 -18.45 1.04 -0.78
CA CYS A 446 -17.57 1.89 -1.57
C CYS A 446 -16.34 1.12 -2.07
N ALA A 447 -15.69 0.34 -1.20
CA ALA A 447 -14.53 -0.47 -1.54
C ALA A 447 -14.86 -1.55 -2.60
N VAL A 448 -15.96 -2.29 -2.44
CA VAL A 448 -16.41 -3.27 -3.44
C VAL A 448 -16.68 -2.58 -4.79
N ARG A 449 -17.37 -1.44 -4.77
CA ARG A 449 -17.73 -0.70 -6.01
C ARG A 449 -16.52 -0.12 -6.72
N LEU A 450 -15.56 0.43 -5.98
CA LEU A 450 -14.41 1.14 -6.56
C LEU A 450 -13.24 0.19 -6.85
N LEU A 451 -12.88 -0.67 -5.89
CA LEU A 451 -11.74 -1.60 -6.01
C LEU A 451 -12.09 -2.91 -6.73
N GLY A 452 -13.39 -3.19 -6.92
CA GLY A 452 -13.87 -4.29 -7.77
C GLY A 452 -13.88 -3.96 -9.27
N ARG A 453 -13.42 -2.77 -9.68
CA ARG A 453 -13.33 -2.37 -11.09
C ARG A 453 -11.90 -2.55 -11.62
N PRO A 454 -11.70 -3.20 -12.78
CA PRO A 454 -10.38 -3.35 -13.40
C PRO A 454 -9.97 -2.07 -14.14
N ALA A 455 -10.06 -0.92 -13.49
CA ALA A 455 -9.71 0.38 -14.04
C ALA A 455 -8.63 1.04 -13.17
N PRO A 456 -7.72 1.83 -13.75
CA PRO A 456 -6.76 2.59 -12.96
C PRO A 456 -7.50 3.51 -11.99
N HIS A 457 -7.14 3.45 -10.71
CA HIS A 457 -7.67 4.33 -9.68
C HIS A 457 -6.87 5.65 -9.72
N ALA A 458 -7.59 6.77 -9.78
CA ALA A 458 -7.05 8.11 -9.99
C ALA A 458 -6.59 8.81 -8.71
#